data_AF-A0A176TDH1-F1
#
_entry.id   AF-A0A176TDH1-F1
#
_cell.length_a   1.000
_cell.length_b   1.000
_cell.length_c   1.000
_cell.angle_alpha   90.00
_cell.angle_beta   90.00
_cell.angle_gamma   90.00
#
_symmetry.space_group_name_H-M   'P 1'
#
loop_
_entity.id
_entity.type
_entity.pdbx_description
1 polymer ?
#
loop_
_entity_poly.entity_id
_entity_poly.type
_entity_poly.pdbx_seq_one_letter_code
_entity_poly.pdbx_strand_id
1 'polypeptide(L)'
;MSSKESAKSKKDNFIKYWEPKRTQRVKYALLQSLYFAIPFGIVFQFIESVQGFLTLQFVTKVLTLFCVYFLLSYYVSFTIYEKKYQRLKKEA
;
A
#
# COMPACT_ATOMS: atom_id res chain seq x y z
N MET A 1 27.52 3.50 14.56
CA MET A 1 27.37 3.75 13.11
C MET A 1 27.07 5.22 12.91
N SER A 2 27.77 5.89 11.98
CA SER A 2 27.59 7.32 11.72
C SER A 2 26.18 7.61 11.18
N SER A 3 25.60 8.75 11.55
CA SER A 3 24.27 9.18 11.07
C SER A 3 24.21 9.24 9.53
N LYS A 4 25.34 9.49 8.86
CA LYS A 4 25.46 9.50 7.40
C LYS A 4 25.39 8.11 6.77
N GLU A 5 25.98 7.09 7.40
CA GLU A 5 25.90 5.69 6.91
C GLU A 5 24.50 5.11 7.04
N SER A 6 23.82 5.41 8.15
CA SER A 6 22.44 4.94 8.36
C SER A 6 21.42 5.62 7.43
N ALA A 7 21.69 6.86 7.00
CA ALA A 7 20.88 7.54 5.98
C ALA A 7 21.08 6.92 4.59
N LYS A 8 22.33 6.60 4.22
CA LYS A 8 22.65 5.97 2.92
C LYS A 8 22.01 4.59 2.79
N SER A 9 22.12 3.74 3.82
CA SER A 9 21.50 2.41 3.81
C SER A 9 19.97 2.45 3.70
N LYS A 10 19.31 3.43 4.33
CA LYS A 10 17.86 3.65 4.19
C LYS A 10 17.47 4.04 2.76
N LYS A 11 18.28 4.86 2.08
CA LYS A 11 18.06 5.23 0.67
C LYS A 11 18.17 4.00 -0.24
N ASP A 12 19.26 3.24 -0.10
CA ASP A 12 19.52 2.05 -0.92
C ASP A 12 18.44 0.98 -0.73
N ASN A 13 18.02 0.75 0.52
CA ASN A 13 16.92 -0.17 0.83
C ASN A 13 15.61 0.27 0.18
N PHE A 14 15.29 1.57 0.18
CA PHE A 14 14.10 2.08 -0.48
C PHE A 14 14.16 1.91 -2.00
N ILE A 15 15.30 2.21 -2.63
CA ILE A 15 15.51 2.05 -4.08
C ILE A 15 15.30 0.57 -4.45
N LYS A 16 15.99 -0.35 -3.77
CA LYS A 16 15.87 -1.80 -3.99
C LYS A 16 14.44 -2.32 -3.79
N TYR A 17 13.71 -1.76 -2.83
CA TYR A 17 12.32 -2.12 -2.57
C TYR A 17 11.35 -1.61 -3.65
N TRP A 18 11.53 -0.36 -4.11
CA TRP A 18 10.58 0.31 -5.00
C TRP A 18 10.81 -0.03 -6.48
N GLU A 19 12.05 -0.25 -6.88
CA GLU A 19 12.48 -0.53 -8.25
C GLU A 19 11.78 -1.72 -8.94
N PRO A 20 11.53 -2.88 -8.29
CA PRO A 20 10.73 -3.92 -8.90
C PRO A 20 9.22 -3.61 -8.91
N LYS A 21 8.75 -2.75 -8.00
CA LYS A 21 7.31 -2.45 -7.82
C LYS A 21 6.81 -1.37 -8.78
N ARG A 22 7.67 -0.44 -9.18
CA ARG A 22 7.34 0.62 -10.16
C ARG A 22 6.93 0.07 -11.53
N THR A 23 7.51 -1.06 -11.95
CA THR A 23 7.27 -1.64 -13.29
C THR A 23 5.83 -2.12 -13.46
N GLN A 24 5.17 -2.52 -12.38
CA GLN A 24 3.81 -3.02 -12.41
C GLN A 24 2.92 -2.26 -11.41
N ARG A 25 2.59 -1.01 -11.77
CA ARG A 25 1.73 -0.11 -10.97
C ARG A 25 0.41 -0.75 -10.53
N VAL A 26 -0.28 -1.42 -11.45
CA VAL A 26 -1.56 -2.09 -11.17
C VAL A 26 -1.36 -3.18 -10.11
N LYS A 27 -0.36 -4.04 -10.28
CA LYS A 27 -0.06 -5.12 -9.33
C LYS A 27 0.27 -4.58 -7.94
N TYR A 28 1.05 -3.50 -7.86
CA TYR A 28 1.34 -2.84 -6.59
C TYR A 28 0.06 -2.35 -5.89
N ALA A 29 -0.79 -1.62 -6.63
CA ALA A 29 -2.03 -1.08 -6.08
C ALA A 29 -3.01 -2.19 -5.65
N LEU A 30 -3.15 -3.25 -6.44
CA LEU A 30 -3.96 -4.42 -6.10
C LEU A 30 -3.49 -5.06 -4.79
N LEU A 31 -2.20 -5.37 -4.67
CA LEU A 31 -1.65 -6.01 -3.48
C LEU A 31 -1.78 -5.14 -2.23
N GLN A 32 -1.50 -3.84 -2.35
CA GLN A 32 -1.69 -2.90 -1.24
C GLN A 32 -3.13 -2.84 -0.77
N SER A 33 -4.06 -2.84 -1.73
CA SER A 33 -5.49 -2.72 -1.42
C SER A 33 -6.05 -4.00 -0.84
N LEU A 34 -5.60 -5.17 -1.29
CA LEU A 34 -5.94 -6.45 -0.64
C LEU A 34 -5.38 -6.52 0.77
N TYR A 35 -4.11 -6.14 0.95
CA TYR A 35 -3.45 -6.14 2.25
C TYR A 35 -4.13 -5.22 3.25
N PHE A 36 -4.77 -4.15 2.78
CA PHE A 36 -5.55 -3.24 3.63
C PHE A 36 -6.99 -3.73 3.83
N ALA A 37 -7.72 -3.99 2.75
CA ALA A 37 -9.15 -4.23 2.77
C ALA A 37 -9.55 -5.51 3.52
N ILE A 38 -8.74 -6.57 3.45
CA ILE A 38 -9.03 -7.84 4.12
C ILE A 38 -8.98 -7.70 5.65
N PRO A 39 -7.84 -7.32 6.28
CA PRO A 39 -7.78 -7.19 7.74
C PRO A 39 -8.69 -6.08 8.26
N PHE A 40 -8.78 -4.93 7.58
CA PHE A 40 -9.69 -3.87 8.01
C PHE A 40 -11.15 -4.30 7.88
N GLY A 41 -11.52 -4.99 6.81
CA GLY A 41 -12.85 -5.56 6.64
C GLY A 41 -13.23 -6.48 7.80
N ILE A 42 -12.32 -7.38 8.19
CA ILE A 42 -12.50 -8.28 9.33
C ILE A 42 -12.68 -7.48 10.64
N VAL A 43 -11.81 -6.49 10.90
CA VAL A 43 -11.89 -5.66 12.11
C VAL A 43 -13.19 -4.88 12.17
N PHE A 44 -13.59 -4.22 11.08
CA PHE A 44 -14.85 -3.48 11.02
C PHE A 44 -16.06 -4.38 11.24
N GLN A 45 -16.07 -5.56 10.62
CA GLN A 45 -17.15 -6.53 10.82
C GLN A 45 -17.20 -7.03 12.26
N PHE A 46 -16.05 -7.26 12.90
CA PHE A 46 -15.98 -7.69 14.29
C PHE A 46 -16.52 -6.64 15.27
N ILE A 47 -16.24 -5.35 15.00
CA ILE A 47 -16.76 -4.22 15.79
C ILE A 47 -18.28 -4.09 15.66
N GLU A 48 -18.81 -4.33 14.46
CA GLU A 48 -20.23 -4.11 14.16
C GLU A 48 -21.10 -5.32 14.59
N SER A 49 -20.76 -6.53 14.14
CA SER A 49 -21.42 -7.78 14.55
C SER A 49 -20.70 -9.01 14.00
N VAL A 50 -20.45 -9.99 14.87
CA VAL A 50 -19.83 -11.28 14.50
C VAL A 50 -20.77 -12.13 13.62
N GLN A 51 -22.09 -11.92 13.71
CA GLN A 51 -23.09 -12.72 12.96
C GLN A 51 -23.20 -12.34 11.47
N GLY A 52 -22.66 -11.19 11.05
CA GLY A 52 -22.74 -10.71 9.67
C GLY A 52 -21.58 -11.14 8.77
N PHE A 53 -20.69 -12.01 9.25
CA PHE A 53 -19.54 -12.51 8.50
C PHE A 53 -19.99 -13.25 7.23
N LEU A 54 -19.30 -13.04 6.11
CA LEU A 54 -19.59 -13.67 4.81
C LEU A 54 -20.98 -13.34 4.21
N THR A 55 -21.70 -12.37 4.75
CA THR A 55 -22.91 -11.85 4.10
C THR A 55 -22.58 -11.02 2.87
N LEU A 56 -23.57 -10.84 1.98
CA LEU A 56 -23.42 -9.95 0.82
C LEU A 56 -23.01 -8.53 1.27
N GLN A 57 -23.57 -8.05 2.37
CA GLN A 57 -23.24 -6.73 2.94
C GLN A 57 -21.77 -6.63 3.36
N PHE A 58 -21.22 -7.67 3.99
CA PHE A 58 -19.80 -7.75 4.31
C PHE A 58 -18.93 -7.70 3.04
N VAL A 59 -19.25 -8.50 2.03
CA VAL A 59 -18.51 -8.51 0.76
C VAL A 59 -18.56 -7.13 0.09
N THR A 60 -19.72 -6.48 0.07
CA THR A 60 -19.85 -5.11 -0.50
C THR A 60 -19.03 -4.09 0.28
N LYS A 61 -18.97 -4.17 1.63
CA LYS A 61 -18.13 -3.30 2.46
C LYS A 61 -16.65 -3.50 2.16
N VAL A 62 -16.18 -4.75 2.14
CA VAL A 62 -14.79 -5.09 1.80
C VAL A 62 -14.43 -4.64 0.39
N LEU A 63 -15.32 -4.86 -0.58
CA LEU A 63 -15.13 -4.44 -1.96
C LEU A 63 -15.05 -2.91 -2.07
N THR A 64 -15.91 -2.19 -1.34
CA THR A 64 -15.88 -0.72 -1.32
C THR A 64 -14.57 -0.19 -0.74
N LEU A 65 -14.14 -0.73 0.41
CA LEU A 65 -12.84 -0.40 1.02
C LEU A 65 -11.69 -0.71 0.05
N PHE A 66 -11.74 -1.86 -0.60
CA PHE A 66 -10.76 -2.26 -1.61
C PHE A 66 -10.70 -1.26 -2.77
N CYS A 67 -11.84 -0.89 -3.37
CA CYS A 67 -11.90 0.03 -4.49
C CYS A 67 -11.36 1.42 -4.12
N VAL A 68 -11.75 1.96 -2.96
CA VAL A 68 -11.27 3.26 -2.48
C VAL A 68 -9.76 3.22 -2.26
N TYR A 69 -9.26 2.18 -1.58
CA TYR A 69 -7.83 2.05 -1.31
C TYR A 69 -7.02 1.75 -2.58
N PHE A 70 -7.62 1.07 -3.56
CA PHE A 70 -7.01 0.84 -4.87
C PHE A 70 -6.78 2.14 -5.61
N LEU A 71 -7.80 3.01 -5.67
CA LEU A 71 -7.66 4.32 -6.30
C LEU A 71 -6.61 5.18 -5.58
N LEU A 72 -6.63 5.19 -4.25
CA LEU A 72 -5.61 5.91 -3.45
C LEU A 72 -4.21 5.36 -3.71
N SER A 73 -4.03 4.04 -3.67
CA SER A 73 -2.73 3.41 -3.88
C SER A 73 -2.22 3.64 -5.31
N TYR A 74 -3.11 3.50 -6.29
CA TYR A 74 -2.81 3.64 -7.70
C TYR A 74 -2.46 5.08 -8.07
N TYR A 75 -3.28 6.06 -7.69
CA TYR A 75 -3.08 7.46 -8.09
C TYR A 75 -2.21 8.25 -7.13
N VAL A 76 -2.42 8.10 -5.82
CA VAL A 76 -1.76 8.94 -4.80
C VAL A 76 -0.47 8.29 -4.34
N SER A 77 -0.53 7.10 -3.72
CA SER A 77 0.65 6.47 -3.11
C SER A 77 1.74 6.19 -4.15
N PHE A 78 1.38 5.62 -5.30
CA PHE A 78 2.34 5.37 -6.37
C PHE A 78 3.05 6.64 -6.83
N THR A 79 2.32 7.74 -7.02
CA THR A 79 2.90 9.02 -7.43
C THR A 79 3.84 9.58 -6.37
N ILE A 80 3.49 9.46 -5.08
CA ILE A 80 4.34 9.90 -3.98
C ILE A 80 5.64 9.09 -3.94
N TYR A 81 5.54 7.75 -4.01
CA TYR A 81 6.71 6.87 -3.99
C TYR A 81 7.59 7.06 -5.22
N GLU A 82 6.99 7.24 -6.40
CA GLU A 82 7.74 7.52 -7.62
C GLU A 82 8.46 8.86 -7.56
N LYS A 83 7.80 9.93 -7.08
CA LYS A 83 8.45 11.23 -6.84
C LYS A 83 9.62 11.10 -5.87
N LYS A 84 9.46 10.33 -4.79
CA LYS A 84 10.53 10.07 -3.82
C LYS A 84 11.69 9.30 -4.46
N TYR A 85 11.42 8.26 -5.24
CA TYR A 85 12.45 7.49 -5.95
C TYR A 85 13.24 8.39 -6.91
N GLN A 86 12.56 9.22 -7.71
CA GLN A 86 13.23 10.14 -8.64
C GLN A 86 14.12 11.15 -7.92
N ARG A 87 13.70 11.66 -6.76
CA ARG A 87 14.54 12.55 -5.92
C ARG A 87 15.79 11.82 -5.41
N LEU A 88 15.61 10.62 -4.84
CA LEU A 88 16.70 9.84 -4.28
C LEU A 88 17.72 9.39 -5.33
N LYS A 89 17.28 9.14 -6.56
CA LYS A 89 18.16 8.77 -7.69
C LYS A 89 18.93 9.96 -8.27
N LYS A 90 18.40 11.19 -8.17
CA LYS A 90 19.10 12.42 -8.58
C LYS A 90 20.13 12.91 -7.56
N GLU A 91 19.93 12.55 -6.30
CA GLU A 91 20.85 12.84 -5.19
C GLU A 91 21.97 11.78 -5.03
N ALA A 92 21.89 10.68 -5.78
CA ALA A 92 22.88 9.60 -5.79
C ALA A 92 23.86 9.80 -6.96
#